data_AF-A0A8F4XM39-F1
#
_entry.id   AF-A0A8F4XM39-F1
#
_cell.length_a   1.000
_cell.length_b   1.000
_cell.length_c   1.000
_cell.angle_alpha   90.00
_cell.angle_beta   90.00
_cell.angle_gamma   90.00
#
_symmetry.space_group_name_H-M   'P 1'
#
loop_
_entity.id
_entity.type
_entity.pdbx_description
1 polymer ?
#
loop_
_entity_poly.entity_id
_entity_poly.type
_entity_poly.pdbx_seq_one_letter_code
_entity_poly.pdbx_strand_id
1 'polypeptide(L)'
;MSHYTSIKTKYTNSKILKKVINKLGYPYIEHKLHQTIEVPIVNSDYLKSSIYDTTHQNYLAFKYNKLSYDIITDSRSWTQKEVISIFLKKLELNYGYAETIYQALDLGFVRSRVIKMNKKHNRFIFQRFVETKF
;
A
#
# COMPACT_ATOMS: atom_id res chain seq x y z
N MET A 1 -14.39 -20.89 14.08
CA MET A 1 -13.48 -21.02 12.92
C MET A 1 -13.11 -19.61 12.48
N SER A 2 -11.82 -19.27 12.45
CA SER A 2 -11.36 -17.93 12.11
C SER A 2 -11.49 -17.68 10.61
N HIS A 3 -12.19 -16.62 10.21
CA HIS A 3 -12.47 -16.26 8.81
C HIS A 3 -11.37 -15.36 8.21
N TYR A 4 -10.10 -15.64 8.51
CA TYR A 4 -9.01 -14.87 7.95
C TYR A 4 -8.65 -15.37 6.56
N THR A 5 -8.58 -14.44 5.61
CA THR A 5 -8.08 -14.71 4.26
C THR A 5 -6.70 -14.08 4.14
N SER A 6 -5.72 -14.87 3.71
CA SER A 6 -4.43 -14.34 3.26
C SER A 6 -4.47 -14.17 1.74
N ILE A 7 -4.20 -12.96 1.26
CA ILE A 7 -4.18 -12.65 -0.18
C ILE A 7 -2.74 -12.31 -0.57
N LYS A 8 -2.15 -13.12 -1.46
CA LYS A 8 -0.84 -12.83 -2.04
C LYS A 8 -0.92 -11.59 -2.91
N THR A 9 0.05 -10.69 -2.76
CA THR A 9 0.11 -9.44 -3.56
C THR A 9 1.45 -9.28 -4.28
N LYS A 10 1.49 -8.27 -5.16
CA LYS A 10 2.71 -7.79 -5.83
C LYS A 10 3.38 -6.63 -5.08
N TYR A 11 2.95 -6.30 -3.86
CA TYR A 11 3.53 -5.20 -3.10
C TYR A 11 4.89 -5.64 -2.55
N THR A 12 5.97 -5.05 -3.04
CA THR A 12 7.35 -5.41 -2.67
C THR A 12 8.03 -4.31 -1.86
N ASN A 13 7.74 -3.05 -2.18
CA ASN A 13 8.39 -1.88 -1.60
C ASN A 13 7.59 -1.32 -0.41
N SER A 14 8.11 -1.52 0.80
CA SER A 14 7.47 -1.07 2.05
C SER A 14 7.31 0.44 2.14
N LYS A 15 8.26 1.23 1.60
CA LYS A 15 8.18 2.70 1.61
C LYS A 15 7.01 3.18 0.74
N ILE A 16 6.82 2.56 -0.41
CA ILE A 16 5.72 2.87 -1.32
C ILE A 16 4.39 2.45 -0.70
N LEU A 17 4.31 1.23 -0.15
CA LEU A 17 3.10 0.72 0.49
C LEU A 17 2.62 1.65 1.61
N LYS A 18 3.51 2.02 2.55
CA LYS A 18 3.21 2.95 3.64
C LYS A 18 2.76 4.32 3.13
N LYS A 19 3.45 4.87 2.12
CA LYS A 19 3.10 6.15 1.51
C LYS A 19 1.70 6.12 0.87
N VAL A 20 1.34 5.01 0.23
CA VAL A 20 0.03 4.86 -0.42
C VAL A 20 -1.08 4.67 0.61
N ILE A 21 -0.88 3.87 1.65
CA ILE A 21 -1.84 3.71 2.75
C ILE A 21 -2.16 5.09 3.36
N ASN A 22 -1.12 5.86 3.71
CA ASN A 22 -1.29 7.20 4.25
C ASN A 22 -1.97 8.16 3.25
N LYS A 23 -1.61 8.11 1.97
CA LYS A 23 -2.25 8.91 0.90
C LYS A 23 -3.75 8.61 0.76
N LEU A 24 -4.17 7.38 1.00
CA LEU A 24 -5.58 6.99 0.99
C LEU A 24 -6.34 7.44 2.25
N GLY A 25 -5.66 8.09 3.21
CA GLY A 25 -6.25 8.62 4.43
C GLY A 25 -6.39 7.60 5.56
N TYR A 26 -5.61 6.51 5.50
CA TYR A 26 -5.59 5.48 6.53
C TYR A 26 -4.31 5.59 7.37
N PRO A 27 -4.41 5.61 8.71
CA PRO A 27 -3.24 5.50 9.57
C PRO A 27 -2.62 4.11 9.41
N TYR A 28 -1.33 3.99 9.73
CA TYR A 28 -0.68 2.68 9.82
C TYR A 28 0.30 2.62 10.98
N ILE A 29 0.53 1.41 11.49
CA ILE A 29 1.54 1.09 12.50
C ILE A 29 2.51 0.08 11.87
N GLU A 30 3.81 0.30 12.02
CA GLU A 30 4.85 -0.60 11.52
C GLU A 30 5.48 -1.38 12.66
N HIS A 31 5.33 -2.71 12.64
CA HIS A 31 5.93 -3.62 13.61
C HIS A 31 7.18 -4.26 13.01
N LYS A 32 8.35 -3.67 13.30
CA LYS A 32 9.64 -4.11 12.73
C LYS A 32 9.96 -5.58 13.04
N LEU A 33 9.63 -6.03 14.25
CA LEU A 33 9.96 -7.38 14.72
C LEU A 33 9.18 -8.47 13.98
N HIS A 34 7.93 -8.18 13.60
CA HIS A 34 7.06 -9.11 12.89
C HIS A 34 7.02 -8.85 11.38
N GLN A 35 7.73 -7.82 10.89
CA GLN A 35 7.72 -7.37 9.50
C GLN A 35 6.29 -7.15 8.98
N THR A 36 5.44 -6.56 9.84
CA THR A 36 4.03 -6.30 9.56
C THR A 36 3.74 -4.81 9.55
N ILE A 37 2.83 -4.41 8.67
CA ILE A 37 2.24 -3.07 8.63
C ILE A 37 0.76 -3.23 8.89
N GLU A 38 0.25 -2.64 9.96
CA GLU A 38 -1.16 -2.74 10.37
C GLU A 38 -1.89 -1.43 10.08
N VAL A 39 -3.16 -1.53 9.72
CA VAL A 39 -4.04 -0.38 9.45
C VAL A 39 -5.14 -0.33 10.51
N PRO A 40 -4.94 0.42 11.61
CA PRO A 40 -5.89 0.47 12.72
C PRO A 40 -7.13 1.34 12.43
N ILE A 41 -8.19 1.17 13.22
CA ILE A 41 -9.39 2.01 13.20
C ILE A 41 -9.18 3.29 14.03
N VAL A 42 -8.48 3.19 15.15
CA VAL A 42 -8.36 4.26 16.15
C VAL A 42 -6.89 4.59 16.34
N ASN A 43 -6.57 5.89 16.41
CA ASN A 43 -5.31 6.41 16.96
C ASN A 43 -5.25 6.03 18.45
N SER A 44 -5.03 4.76 18.71
CA SER A 44 -4.86 4.22 20.05
C SER A 44 -3.36 4.02 20.23
N ASP A 45 -2.78 4.79 21.14
CA ASP A 45 -1.38 4.65 21.60
C ASP A 45 -1.09 3.27 22.23
N TYR A 46 -2.09 2.38 22.29
CA TYR A 46 -2.05 1.07 22.94
C TYR A 46 -2.64 -0.06 22.10
N LEU A 47 -2.27 -0.16 20.81
CA LEU A 47 -2.48 -1.40 20.06
C LEU A 47 -1.26 -2.29 20.18
N LYS A 48 -1.18 -2.98 21.33
CA LYS A 48 -0.25 -4.10 21.51
C LYS A 48 -0.57 -5.16 20.47
N SER A 49 0.47 -5.65 19.81
CA SER A 49 0.49 -6.85 18.97
C SER A 49 0.16 -8.11 19.80
N SER A 50 -1.05 -8.18 20.35
CA SER A 50 -1.75 -9.42 20.63
C SER A 50 -2.86 -9.49 19.58
N ILE A 51 -2.79 -10.43 18.66
CA ILE A 51 -3.79 -10.60 17.60
C ILE A 51 -5.18 -11.02 18.19
N TYR A 52 -5.36 -10.94 19.52
CA TYR A 52 -6.45 -11.58 20.27
C TYR A 52 -6.90 -10.89 21.55
N ASP A 53 -6.72 -9.57 21.75
CA ASP A 53 -7.48 -8.89 22.83
C ASP A 53 -8.95 -8.64 22.41
N THR A 54 -9.68 -9.77 22.30
CA THR A 54 -11.11 -10.07 22.50
C THR A 54 -12.23 -9.11 22.06
N THR A 55 -11.94 -8.02 21.37
CA THR A 55 -12.96 -7.17 20.74
C THR A 55 -12.68 -7.09 19.25
N HIS A 56 -13.62 -7.56 18.44
CA HIS A 56 -13.51 -7.76 16.99
C HIS A 56 -13.33 -6.43 16.23
N GLN A 57 -12.13 -5.87 16.30
CA GLN A 57 -11.77 -4.64 15.60
C GLN A 57 -11.22 -5.00 14.23
N ASN A 58 -11.80 -4.39 13.19
CA ASN A 58 -11.40 -4.44 11.78
C ASN A 58 -9.91 -4.66 11.58
N TYR A 59 -9.55 -5.87 11.19
CA TYR A 59 -8.15 -6.24 11.07
C TYR A 59 -7.73 -6.23 9.61
N LEU A 60 -6.78 -5.36 9.29
CA LEU A 60 -6.04 -5.36 8.04
C LEU A 60 -4.56 -5.19 8.35
N ALA A 61 -3.78 -6.18 7.95
CA ALA A 61 -2.33 -6.15 8.04
C ALA A 61 -1.69 -6.56 6.73
N PHE A 62 -0.48 -6.06 6.51
CA PHE A 62 0.41 -6.46 5.43
C PHE A 62 1.60 -7.16 6.06
N LYS A 63 1.77 -8.46 5.82
CA LYS A 63 2.88 -9.26 6.35
C LYS A 63 3.89 -9.52 5.26
N TYR A 64 5.15 -9.17 5.48
CA TYR A 64 6.20 -9.49 4.54
C TYR A 64 6.44 -11.01 4.47
N ASN A 65 6.41 -11.56 3.26
CA ASN A 65 6.60 -12.97 2.97
C ASN A 65 7.80 -13.15 2.02
N LYS A 66 8.98 -12.69 2.45
CA LYS A 66 10.30 -12.79 1.79
C LYS A 66 10.46 -12.04 0.46
N LEU A 67 9.41 -11.93 -0.34
CA LEU A 67 9.42 -11.28 -1.66
C LEU A 67 8.40 -10.15 -1.76
N SER A 68 7.21 -10.36 -1.20
CA SER A 68 6.12 -9.39 -1.22
C SER A 68 5.34 -9.41 0.08
N TYR A 69 4.44 -8.45 0.23
CA TYR A 69 3.51 -8.38 1.35
C TYR A 69 2.24 -9.17 1.05
N ASP A 70 1.86 -10.07 1.94
CA ASP A 70 0.55 -10.69 1.93
C ASP A 70 -0.44 -9.83 2.73
N ILE A 71 -1.66 -9.68 2.24
CA ILE A 71 -2.74 -9.05 3.00
C ILE A 71 -3.34 -10.09 3.93
N ILE A 72 -3.38 -9.78 5.22
CA ILE A 72 -4.07 -10.57 6.24
C ILE A 72 -5.26 -9.75 6.70
N THR A 73 -6.47 -10.27 6.48
CA THR A 73 -7.68 -9.58 6.88
C THR A 73 -8.82 -10.55 7.18
N ASP A 74 -9.69 -10.16 8.11
CA ASP A 74 -11.02 -10.75 8.21
C ASP A 74 -12.00 -9.85 7.44
N SER A 75 -12.51 -10.38 6.33
CA SER A 75 -13.47 -9.70 5.46
C SER A 75 -14.73 -9.22 6.20
N ARG A 76 -15.14 -9.91 7.26
CA ARG A 76 -16.31 -9.55 8.09
C ARG A 76 -15.97 -8.50 9.13
N SER A 77 -14.69 -8.38 9.47
CA SER A 77 -14.22 -7.38 10.41
C SER A 77 -14.09 -6.00 9.76
N TRP A 78 -14.03 -5.85 8.44
CA TRP A 78 -13.76 -4.52 7.85
C TRP A 78 -14.96 -3.55 7.95
N THR A 79 -14.95 -2.68 8.97
CA THR A 79 -15.93 -1.59 9.19
C THR A 79 -15.35 -0.18 8.96
N GLN A 80 -14.39 -0.04 8.03
CA GLN A 80 -13.88 1.28 7.62
C GLN A 80 -14.90 2.03 6.75
N LYS A 81 -14.58 3.29 6.39
CA LYS A 81 -15.43 4.22 5.60
C LYS A 81 -15.90 3.69 4.24
N GLU A 82 -15.32 2.59 3.74
CA GLU A 82 -15.65 1.97 2.47
C GLU A 82 -15.52 0.44 2.55
N VAL A 83 -16.15 -0.29 1.62
CA VAL A 83 -16.01 -1.75 1.52
C VAL A 83 -14.55 -2.13 1.24
N ILE A 84 -14.05 -3.21 1.87
CA ILE A 84 -12.64 -3.63 1.77
C ILE A 84 -12.18 -3.81 0.33
N SER A 85 -13.03 -4.36 -0.54
CA SER A 85 -12.72 -4.55 -1.96
C SER A 85 -12.45 -3.22 -2.69
N ILE A 86 -13.15 -2.15 -2.32
CA ILE A 86 -12.95 -0.81 -2.88
C ILE A 86 -11.63 -0.24 -2.38
N PHE A 87 -11.34 -0.38 -1.08
CA PHE A 87 -10.06 0.01 -0.50
C PHE A 87 -8.89 -0.72 -1.19
N LEU A 88 -8.96 -2.04 -1.30
CA LEU A 88 -7.92 -2.86 -1.93
C LEU A 88 -7.69 -2.47 -3.40
N LYS A 89 -8.77 -2.19 -4.14
CA LYS A 89 -8.67 -1.70 -5.53
C LYS A 89 -7.99 -0.34 -5.63
N LYS A 90 -8.31 0.59 -4.71
CA LYS A 90 -7.63 1.90 -4.63
C LYS A 90 -6.17 1.75 -4.26
N LEU A 91 -5.86 0.86 -3.32
CA LEU A 91 -4.50 0.54 -2.88
C LEU A 91 -3.68 0.01 -4.05
N GLU A 92 -4.19 -1.01 -4.75
CA GLU A 92 -3.53 -1.63 -5.91
C GLU A 92 -3.18 -0.59 -6.99
N LEU A 93 -4.16 0.23 -7.37
CA LEU A 93 -3.97 1.24 -8.41
C LEU A 93 -2.96 2.31 -7.99
N ASN A 94 -3.04 2.82 -6.75
CA ASN A 94 -2.10 3.83 -6.28
C ASN A 94 -0.70 3.27 -6.04
N TYR A 95 -0.59 2.02 -5.59
CA TYR A 95 0.68 1.34 -5.42
C TYR A 95 1.37 1.11 -6.76
N GLY A 96 0.70 0.50 -7.74
CA GLY A 96 1.27 0.25 -9.07
C GLY A 96 1.72 1.55 -9.75
N TYR A 97 0.94 2.63 -9.60
CA TYR A 97 1.33 3.95 -10.08
C TYR A 97 2.58 4.50 -9.38
N ALA A 98 2.64 4.42 -8.05
CA ALA A 98 3.78 4.91 -7.28
C ALA A 98 5.05 4.08 -7.51
N GLU A 99 4.92 2.76 -7.64
CA GLU A 99 6.01 1.82 -7.95
C GLU A 99 6.58 2.06 -9.35
N THR A 100 5.72 2.25 -10.35
CA THR A 100 6.15 2.58 -11.72
C THR A 100 6.98 3.86 -11.75
N ILE A 101 6.53 4.91 -11.04
CA ILE A 101 7.29 6.16 -10.94
C ILE A 101 8.61 5.95 -10.23
N TYR A 102 8.59 5.21 -9.12
CA TYR A 102 9.80 4.92 -8.35
C TYR A 102 10.85 4.21 -9.21
N GLN A 103 10.45 3.17 -9.94
CA GLN A 103 11.34 2.43 -10.84
C GLN A 103 11.84 3.30 -12.01
N ALA A 104 10.99 4.14 -12.59
CA ALA A 104 11.43 5.06 -13.65
C ALA A 104 12.52 6.03 -13.16
N LEU A 105 12.33 6.60 -11.96
CA LEU A 105 13.33 7.48 -11.34
C LEU A 105 14.63 6.73 -11.01
N ASP A 106 14.52 5.51 -10.50
CA ASP A 106 15.66 4.63 -10.19
C ASP A 106 16.49 4.28 -11.44
N LEU A 107 15.81 4.11 -12.58
CA LEU A 107 16.44 3.92 -13.90
C LEU A 107 17.02 5.21 -14.52
N GLY A 108 17.00 6.32 -13.79
CA GLY A 108 17.55 7.61 -14.22
C GLY A 108 16.65 8.40 -15.16
N PHE A 109 15.36 8.04 -15.29
CA PHE A 109 14.41 8.89 -15.99
C PHE A 109 14.01 10.07 -15.10
N VAL A 110 13.81 11.23 -15.72
CA VAL A 110 13.28 12.42 -15.06
C VAL A 110 11.88 12.70 -15.61
N ARG A 111 10.98 13.15 -14.73
CA ARG A 111 9.64 13.56 -15.15
C ARG A 111 9.76 14.83 -15.99
N SER A 112 9.42 14.73 -17.27
CA SER A 112 9.50 15.83 -18.22
C SER A 112 8.20 16.65 -18.28
N ARG A 113 7.05 15.98 -18.34
CA ARG A 113 5.75 16.68 -18.45
C ARG A 113 4.57 15.86 -17.93
N VAL A 114 3.49 16.57 -17.58
CA VAL A 114 2.20 16.00 -17.16
C VAL A 114 1.11 16.47 -18.11
N ILE A 115 0.38 15.53 -18.70
CA ILE A 115 -0.77 15.80 -19.56
C ILE A 115 -2.03 15.39 -18.81
N LYS A 116 -2.89 16.35 -18.49
CA LYS A 116 -4.22 16.07 -17.96
C LYS A 116 -5.10 15.63 -19.13
N MET A 117 -5.52 14.36 -19.15
CA MET A 117 -6.36 13.84 -20.23
C MET A 117 -7.84 14.11 -19.98
N ASN A 118 -8.31 13.87 -18.76
CA ASN A 118 -9.68 14.18 -18.32
C ASN A 118 -9.69 14.37 -16.78
N LYS A 119 -10.87 14.62 -16.17
CA LYS A 119 -11.00 14.84 -14.71
C LYS A 119 -10.44 13.69 -13.84
N LYS A 120 -10.24 12.48 -14.40
CA LYS A 120 -9.84 11.27 -13.65
C LYS A 120 -8.47 10.71 -14.03
N HIS A 121 -7.88 11.10 -15.16
CA HIS A 121 -6.66 10.48 -15.69
C HIS A 121 -5.60 11.51 -16.09
N ASN A 122 -4.37 11.28 -15.59
CA ASN A 122 -3.19 12.05 -15.91
C ASN A 122 -2.16 11.12 -16.58
N ARG A 123 -1.57 11.58 -17.68
CA ARG A 123 -0.44 10.92 -18.33
C ARG A 123 0.85 11.63 -17.94
N PHE A 124 1.81 10.88 -17.43
CA PHE A 124 3.14 11.37 -17.08
C PHE A 124 4.11 10.94 -18.18
N ILE A 125 4.92 11.87 -18.66
CA ILE A 125 6.00 11.58 -19.61
C ILE A 125 7.32 11.70 -18.87
N PHE A 126 8.10 10.63 -18.97
CA PHE A 126 9.43 10.50 -18.42
C PHE A 126 10.44 10.47 -19.57
N GLN A 127 11.56 11.17 -19.39
CA GLN A 127 12.64 11.26 -20.37
C GLN A 127 13.97 10.98 -19.67
N ARG A 128 14.89 10.36 -20.38
CA ARG A 128 16.27 10.13 -19.93
C ARG A 128 17.19 10.60 -21.06
N PHE A 129 18.16 11.43 -20.72
CA PHE A 129 19.22 11.82 -21.66
C PHE A 129 20.33 10.76 -21.60
N VAL A 130 20.85 10.40 -22.77
CA VAL A 130 21.98 9.48 -22.91
C VAL A 130 23.05 10.24 -23.66
N GLU A 131 24.20 10.45 -23.01
CA GLU A 131 25.38 10.99 -23.68
C GLU A 131 25.92 9.95 -24.65
N THR A 132 25.91 10.25 -25.94
CA THR A 132 26.59 9.44 -26.95
C THR A 132 28.00 10.01 -27.14
N LYS A 133 29.01 9.24 -26.76
CA LYS A 133 30.41 9.57 -27.11
C LYS A 133 30.55 9.41 -28.62
N PHE A 134 30.84 10.51 -29.31
CA PHE A 134 31.27 10.52 -30.71
C PHE A 134 32.79 10.33 -30.77
#